data_AF-A0A0R2QAM0-F1
#
_entry.id   AF-A0A0R2QAM0-F1
#
_cell.length_a   1.000
_cell.length_b   1.000
_cell.length_c   1.000
_cell.angle_alpha   90.00
_cell.angle_beta   90.00
_cell.angle_gamma   90.00
#
_symmetry.space_group_name_H-M   'P 1'
#
loop_
_entity.id
_entity.type
_entity.pdbx_description
1 polymer ?
#
loop_
_entity_poly.entity_id
_entity_poly.type
_entity_poly.pdbx_seq_one_letter_code
_entity_poly.pdbx_strand_id
1 'polypeptide(L)' 'ATWVSIHHGGGVGIGRSIHAGMVAVADGTDLAAEKLARVLVADPGMGVIRHADAGYERAIEVADQRGVRLPMREG' A
#
# COMPACT_ATOMS: atom_id res chain seq x y z
N ALA A 1 -4.46 6.11 8.42
CA ALA A 1 -3.19 6.71 8.81
C ALA A 1 -3.48 7.88 9.75
N THR A 2 -2.57 8.18 10.67
CA THR A 2 -2.59 9.39 11.50
C THR A 2 -2.04 10.57 10.72
N TRP A 3 -0.98 10.37 9.93
CA TRP A 3 -0.55 11.33 8.91
C TRP A 3 0.03 10.61 7.69
N VAL A 4 0.01 11.32 6.56
CA VAL A 4 0.50 10.87 5.26
C VAL A 4 1.41 11.97 4.71
N SER A 5 2.47 11.59 4.04
CA SER A 5 3.39 12.50 3.37
C SER A 5 3.61 12.08 1.92
N ILE A 6 3.83 13.08 1.06
CA ILE A 6 4.19 12.90 -0.35
C ILE A 6 5.41 13.77 -0.60
N HIS A 7 6.53 13.15 -0.97
CA HIS A 7 7.80 13.83 -1.15
C HIS A 7 8.29 13.69 -2.59
N HIS A 8 9.03 14.71 -3.04
CA HIS A 8 9.69 14.72 -4.35
C HIS A 8 11.21 14.67 -4.16
N GLY A 9 11.87 13.76 -4.88
CA GLY A 9 13.32 13.69 -5.01
C GLY A 9 14.09 13.10 -3.84
N GLY A 10 13.43 12.46 -2.87
CA GLY A 10 14.15 11.78 -1.78
C GLY A 10 15.07 10.68 -2.32
N GLY A 11 16.28 10.61 -1.77
CA GLY A 11 17.34 9.67 -2.17
C GLY A 11 18.08 10.07 -3.46
N VAL A 12 17.34 10.37 -4.53
CA VAL A 12 17.90 10.49 -5.90
C VAL A 12 17.90 11.91 -6.48
N GLY A 13 17.40 12.90 -5.75
CA GLY A 13 17.37 14.31 -6.17
C GLY A 13 16.09 14.73 -6.91
N ILE A 14 15.88 16.05 -6.99
CA ILE A 14 14.70 16.68 -7.61
C ILE A 14 14.53 16.21 -9.05
N GLY A 15 13.31 15.79 -9.40
CA GLY A 15 12.92 15.35 -10.74
C GLY A 15 13.04 13.84 -10.98
N ARG A 16 13.55 13.07 -10.02
CA ARG A 16 13.89 11.64 -10.22
C ARG A 16 13.07 10.64 -9.43
N SER A 17 12.33 11.07 -8.41
CA SER A 17 11.45 10.20 -7.64
C SER A 17 10.27 10.97 -7.05
N ILE A 18 9.12 10.31 -6.98
CA ILE A 18 8.01 10.69 -6.11
C ILE A 18 7.75 9.48 -5.24
N HIS A 19 7.66 9.67 -3.94
CA HIS A 19 7.32 8.61 -2.99
C HIS A 19 6.41 9.13 -1.90
N ALA A 20 5.68 8.21 -1.29
CA ALA A 20 4.75 8.49 -0.21
C ALA A 20 5.17 7.75 1.05
N GLY A 21 4.89 8.36 2.20
CA GLY A 21 5.01 7.74 3.51
C GLY A 21 3.68 7.82 4.25
N MET A 22 3.42 6.85 5.12
CA MET A 22 2.28 6.89 6.04
C MET A 22 2.74 6.50 7.43
N VAL A 23 2.09 7.09 8.44
CA VAL A 23 2.23 6.64 9.83
C VAL A 23 0.84 6.46 10.43
N ALA A 24 0.67 5.44 11.26
CA ALA A 24 -0.52 5.21 12.06
C ALA A 24 -0.14 5.08 13.53
N VAL A 25 -1.00 5.60 14.42
CA VAL A 25 -0.82 5.55 15.87
C VAL A 25 -1.77 4.49 16.44
N ALA A 26 -1.22 3.60 17.26
CA ALA A 26 -1.96 2.64 18.06
C ALA A 26 -2.07 3.18 19.49
N ASP A 27 -3.11 3.99 19.77
CA ASP A 27 -3.33 4.63 21.08
C ASP A 27 -4.25 3.85 22.02
N GLY A 28 -4.68 2.65 21.61
CA GLY A 28 -5.55 1.78 22.39
C GLY A 28 -7.05 2.05 22.22
N THR A 29 -7.45 3.02 21.39
CA THR A 29 -8.87 3.29 21.11
C THR A 29 -9.45 2.35 20.04
N ASP A 30 -10.76 2.11 20.08
CA ASP A 30 -11.47 1.34 19.04
C ASP A 30 -11.29 1.97 17.65
N LEU A 31 -11.28 3.30 17.58
CA LEU A 31 -11.04 4.02 16.33
C LEU A 31 -9.63 3.72 15.76
N ALA A 32 -8.60 3.66 16.62
CA ALA A 32 -7.27 3.29 16.17
C ALA A 32 -7.23 1.83 15.68
N ALA A 33 -7.93 0.91 16.35
CA ALA A 33 -8.04 -0.47 15.89
C ALA A 33 -8.67 -0.57 14.48
N GLU A 34 -9.78 0.14 14.23
CA GLU A 34 -10.41 0.20 12.91
C GLU A 34 -9.48 0.81 11.84
N LYS A 35 -8.79 1.91 12.18
CA LYS A 35 -7.82 2.55 11.28
C LYS A 35 -6.69 1.61 10.93
N LEU A 36 -6.09 0.93 11.91
CA LEU A 36 -4.99 -0.01 11.73
C LEU A 36 -5.38 -1.18 10.85
N ALA A 37 -6.55 -1.78 11.11
CA ALA A 37 -7.07 -2.90 10.31
C ALA A 37 -7.19 -2.53 8.82
N ARG A 38 -7.57 -1.28 8.51
CA ARG A 38 -7.66 -0.82 7.11
C ARG A 38 -6.29 -0.45 6.53
N VAL A 39 -5.50 0.35 7.23
CA VAL A 39 -4.29 0.94 6.63
C VAL A 39 -3.13 -0.05 6.52
N LEU A 40 -3.03 -1.01 7.44
CA LEU A 40 -2.03 -2.07 7.36
C LEU A 40 -2.38 -3.16 6.34
N VAL A 41 -3.59 -3.12 5.77
CA VAL A 41 -3.96 -3.93 4.60
C VAL A 41 -3.75 -3.13 3.31
N ALA A 42 -4.23 -1.88 3.29
CA ALA A 42 -4.17 -1.05 2.09
C ALA A 42 -2.74 -0.70 1.66
N ASP A 43 -1.86 -0.33 2.59
CA ASP A 43 -0.50 0.13 2.28
C ASP A 43 0.37 -0.96 1.62
N PRO A 44 0.57 -2.16 2.24
CA PRO A 44 1.27 -3.25 1.56
C PRO A 44 0.47 -3.84 0.38
N GLY A 45 -0.87 -3.80 0.45
CA GLY A 45 -1.74 -4.24 -0.64
C GLY A 45 -1.47 -3.46 -1.93
N MET A 46 -1.22 -2.16 -1.85
CA MET A 46 -0.82 -1.34 -2.99
C MET A 46 0.48 -1.82 -3.64
N GLY A 47 1.44 -2.27 -2.83
CA GLY A 47 2.67 -2.90 -3.31
C GLY A 47 2.39 -4.17 -4.12
N VAL A 48 1.51 -5.05 -3.63
CA VAL A 48 1.09 -6.27 -4.34
C VAL A 48 0.40 -5.91 -5.65
N ILE A 49 -0.58 -5.00 -5.62
CA ILE A 49 -1.34 -4.57 -6.81
C ILE A 49 -0.40 -4.01 -7.87
N ARG A 50 0.51 -3.10 -7.50
CA ARG A 50 1.48 -2.50 -8.42
C ARG A 50 2.34 -3.54 -9.13
N HIS A 51 2.86 -4.53 -8.39
CA HIS A 51 3.73 -5.55 -8.99
C HIS A 51 2.93 -6.57 -9.80
N ALA A 52 1.71 -6.91 -9.39
CA ALA A 52 0.82 -7.76 -10.17
C ALA A 52 0.46 -7.11 -11.52
N ASP A 53 0.14 -5.81 -11.51
CA ASP A 53 -0.13 -5.01 -12.71
C ASP A 53 1.10 -4.96 -13.65
N ALA A 54 2.30 -4.86 -13.09
CA ALA A 54 3.54 -4.95 -13.85
C ALA A 54 3.89 -6.37 -14.37
N GLY A 55 3.05 -7.38 -14.11
CA GLY A 55 3.19 -8.73 -14.65
C GLY A 55 4.04 -9.70 -13.81
N TYR A 56 4.35 -9.36 -12.55
CA TYR A 56 5.13 -10.26 -11.69
C TYR A 56 4.26 -11.42 -11.19
N GLU A 57 4.57 -12.65 -11.63
CA GLU A 57 3.85 -13.88 -11.26
C GLU A 57 3.71 -14.04 -9.75
N ARG A 58 4.80 -13.78 -9.01
CA ARG A 58 4.79 -13.87 -7.54
C ARG A 58 3.79 -12.91 -6.89
N ALA A 59 3.60 -11.72 -7.44
CA ALA A 59 2.64 -10.76 -6.89
C ALA A 59 1.19 -11.17 -7.19
N ILE A 60 0.94 -11.78 -8.36
CA ILE A 60 -0.35 -12.37 -8.71
C ILE A 60 -0.70 -13.51 -7.73
N GLU A 61 0.24 -14.43 -7.49
CA GLU A 61 0.05 -15.51 -6.50
C GLU A 61 -0.29 -14.97 -5.11
N VAL A 62 0.43 -13.93 -4.66
CA VAL A 62 0.19 -13.31 -3.35
C VAL A 62 -1.18 -12.63 -3.33
N ALA A 63 -1.59 -12.00 -4.43
CA ALA A 63 -2.92 -11.39 -4.53
C ALA A 63 -4.02 -12.44 -4.36
N ASP A 64 -3.92 -13.58 -5.06
CA ASP A 64 -4.87 -14.68 -4.97
C ASP A 64 -4.89 -15.30 -3.55
N GLN A 65 -3.72 -15.54 -2.96
CA GLN A 65 -3.59 -16.14 -1.62
C GLN A 65 -4.13 -15.24 -0.49
N ARG A 66 -4.03 -13.92 -0.65
CA ARG A 66 -4.39 -12.94 0.39
C ARG A 66 -5.71 -12.23 0.11
N GLY A 67 -6.39 -12.56 -0.99
CA GLY A 67 -7.65 -11.95 -1.38
C GLY A 67 -7.51 -10.47 -1.77
N VAL A 68 -6.37 -10.08 -2.34
CA VAL A 68 -6.18 -8.72 -2.87
C VAL A 68 -6.95 -8.61 -4.18
N ARG A 69 -7.95 -7.74 -4.20
CA ARG A 69 -8.83 -7.54 -5.35
C ARG A 69 -8.07 -6.93 -6.54
N LEU A 70 -8.13 -7.56 -7.72
CA LEU A 70 -7.53 -7.08 -8.96
C LEU A 70 -8.60 -6.95 -10.07
N PRO A 71 -9.27 -5.78 -10.19
CA PRO A 71 -10.43 -5.63 -11.09
C PRO A 71 -10.18 -5.97 -12.55
N MET A 72 -8.98 -5.71 -13.09
CA MET A 72 -8.64 -6.02 -14.48
C MET A 72 -8.61 -7.54 -14.79
N ARG A 73 -8.66 -8.37 -13.75
CA ARG A 73 -8.70 -9.84 -13.85
C ARG A 73 -10.08 -10.41 -13.49
N GLU A 74 -11.00 -9.56 -13.06
CA GLU A 74 -12.41 -9.89 -12.86
C GLU A 74 -13.10 -9.64 -14.21
N GLY A 75 -13.35 -10.72 -14.97
CA GLY A 75 -14.02 -10.64 -16.27
C GLY A 75 -15.43 -10.09 -16.20
#